data_AF-A0A6C0LFK6-F1
#
_entry.id   AF-A0A6C0LFK6-F1
#
_cell.length_a   1.000
_cell.length_b   1.000
_cell.length_c   1.000
_cell.angle_alpha   90.00
_cell.angle_beta   90.00
_cell.angle_gamma   90.00
#
_symmetry.space_group_name_H-M   'P 1'
#
loop_
_entity.id
_entity.type
_entity.pdbx_description
1 polymer ?
#
loop_
_entity_poly.entity_id
_entity_poly.type
_entity_poly.pdbx_seq_one_letter_code
_entity_poly.pdbx_strand_id
1 'polypeptide(L)'
;MKSIFLLIFYAMISTDAIKPKLCVNCQFFTKDFFTDNNFGRCLMFPKEEELDDNFLVTGIKSKKHIEYTYCSIARKFDSKCGKEGKFYEKK
;
A
#
# COMPACT_ATOMS: atom_id res chain seq x y z
N MET A 1 -26.59 -36.47 -19.09
CA MET A 1 -25.13 -36.20 -19.08
C MET A 1 -24.75 -34.88 -19.74
N LYS A 2 -25.24 -34.54 -20.95
CA LYS A 2 -24.93 -33.24 -21.62
C LYS A 2 -25.32 -31.99 -20.82
N SER A 3 -26.43 -32.03 -20.07
CA SER A 3 -26.89 -30.90 -19.24
C SER A 3 -25.98 -30.60 -18.05
N ILE A 4 -25.34 -31.62 -17.47
CA ILE A 4 -24.40 -31.46 -16.35
C ILE A 4 -23.11 -30.77 -16.81
N PHE A 5 -22.62 -31.10 -18.02
CA PHE A 5 -21.45 -30.46 -18.61
C PHE A 5 -21.66 -28.96 -18.87
N LEU A 6 -22.87 -28.56 -19.26
CA LEU A 6 -23.24 -27.14 -19.46
C LEU A 6 -23.24 -26.35 -18.15
N LEU A 7 -23.70 -26.94 -17.03
CA LEU A 7 -23.68 -26.30 -15.72
C LEU A 7 -22.26 -26.07 -15.19
N ILE A 8 -21.35 -27.03 -15.44
CA ILE A 8 -19.93 -26.90 -15.06
C ILE A 8 -19.23 -25.81 -15.87
N PHE A 9 -19.54 -25.70 -17.16
CA PHE A 9 -19.02 -24.62 -18.02
C PHE A 9 -19.53 -23.23 -17.59
N TYR A 10 -20.79 -23.13 -17.14
CA TYR A 10 -21.37 -21.86 -16.69
C TYR A 10 -20.76 -21.38 -15.35
N ALA A 11 -20.42 -22.30 -14.45
CA ALA A 11 -19.79 -21.98 -13.17
C ALA A 11 -18.36 -21.40 -13.31
N MET A 12 -17.66 -21.69 -14.41
CA MET A 12 -16.28 -21.23 -14.66
C MET A 12 -16.19 -19.79 -15.17
N ILE A 13 -17.31 -19.16 -15.59
CA ILE A 13 -17.31 -17.81 -16.18
C ILE A 13 -17.36 -16.71 -15.11
N SER A 14 -17.59 -17.08 -13.84
CA SER A 14 -17.61 -16.15 -12.70
C SER A 14 -16.19 -15.77 -12.25
N THR A 15 -15.43 -15.08 -13.11
CA THR A 15 -14.19 -14.43 -12.68
C THR A 15 -14.49 -12.96 -12.44
N ASP A 16 -14.55 -12.57 -11.16
CA ASP A 16 -14.59 -11.17 -10.79
C ASP A 16 -13.32 -10.49 -11.30
N ALA A 17 -13.49 -9.43 -12.10
CA ALA A 17 -12.36 -8.66 -12.61
C ALA A 17 -11.51 -8.17 -11.43
N ILE A 18 -10.20 -8.46 -11.46
CA ILE A 18 -9.26 -8.01 -10.44
C ILE A 18 -9.25 -6.48 -10.44
N LYS A 19 -9.90 -5.87 -9.45
CA LYS A 19 -9.91 -4.42 -9.30
C LYS A 19 -8.55 -3.96 -8.74
N PRO A 20 -7.88 -2.99 -9.38
CA PRO A 20 -6.60 -2.51 -8.91
C PRO A 20 -6.74 -1.84 -7.53
N LYS A 21 -5.85 -2.23 -6.63
CA LYS A 21 -5.75 -1.71 -5.26
C LYS A 21 -4.90 -0.42 -5.27
N LEU A 22 -5.53 0.73 -5.53
CA LEU A 22 -4.82 2.01 -5.65
C LEU A 22 -4.40 2.62 -4.31
N CYS A 23 -3.11 2.97 -4.18
CA CYS A 23 -2.46 3.56 -3.00
C CYS A 23 -3.10 4.88 -2.57
N VAL A 24 -3.40 5.74 -3.53
CA VAL A 24 -3.87 7.12 -3.31
C VAL A 24 -5.17 7.20 -2.52
N ASN A 25 -5.98 6.14 -2.56
CA ASN A 25 -7.24 6.02 -1.81
C ASN A 25 -7.09 5.32 -0.46
N CYS A 26 -5.88 5.16 0.08
CA CYS A 26 -5.72 4.67 1.45
C CYS A 26 -5.62 5.83 2.44
N GLN A 27 -6.25 5.70 3.61
CA GLN A 27 -6.20 6.69 4.68
C GLN A 27 -4.75 7.02 5.10
N PHE A 28 -3.86 6.02 5.06
CA PHE A 28 -2.45 6.15 5.44
C PHE A 28 -1.51 6.56 4.29
N PHE A 29 -2.06 6.87 3.12
CA PHE A 29 -1.26 7.38 2.00
C PHE A 29 -0.86 8.83 2.25
N THR A 30 0.45 9.08 2.28
CA THR A 30 1.03 10.42 2.34
C THR A 30 1.99 10.64 1.18
N LYS A 31 2.18 11.89 0.76
CA LYS A 31 3.14 12.28 -0.27
C LYS A 31 3.72 13.65 0.06
N ASP A 32 4.98 13.88 -0.32
CA ASP A 32 5.54 15.22 -0.22
C ASP A 32 5.06 16.07 -1.38
N PHE A 33 5.09 17.40 -1.21
CA PHE A 33 4.56 18.32 -2.21
C PHE A 33 5.33 18.25 -3.54
N PHE A 34 6.61 17.92 -3.46
CA PHE A 34 7.53 17.86 -4.61
C PHE A 34 7.68 16.47 -5.24
N THR A 35 7.09 15.43 -4.64
CA THR A 35 7.16 14.07 -5.21
C THR A 35 5.93 13.78 -6.07
N ASP A 36 6.18 13.21 -7.24
CA ASP A 36 5.13 12.68 -8.10
C ASP A 36 4.27 11.66 -7.33
N ASN A 37 2.96 11.67 -7.60
CA ASN A 37 1.97 10.84 -6.91
C ASN A 37 2.28 9.33 -6.92
N ASN A 38 3.15 8.89 -7.85
CA ASN A 38 3.57 7.51 -8.02
C ASN A 38 4.43 6.98 -6.85
N PHE A 39 5.00 7.87 -6.02
CA PHE A 39 5.95 7.51 -4.95
C PHE A 39 5.46 7.84 -3.55
N GLY A 40 4.14 7.88 -3.32
CA GLY A 40 3.62 8.11 -1.97
C GLY A 40 4.00 7.01 -0.96
N ARG A 41 4.15 7.42 0.29
CA ARG A 41 4.56 6.58 1.43
C ARG A 41 3.36 6.15 2.27
N CYS A 42 3.52 5.09 3.06
CA CYS A 42 2.50 4.54 3.93
C CYS A 42 2.81 4.82 5.40
N LEU A 43 1.99 5.65 6.06
CA LEU A 43 2.18 6.02 7.47
C LEU A 43 2.10 4.84 8.46
N MET A 44 1.54 3.72 8.04
CA MET A 44 1.44 2.50 8.86
C MET A 44 2.74 1.69 8.90
N PHE A 45 3.69 1.97 8.01
CA PHE A 45 4.94 1.22 7.87
C PHE A 45 6.15 2.16 7.99
N PRO A 46 6.45 2.65 9.21
CA PRO A 46 7.70 3.38 9.46
C PRO A 46 8.88 2.45 9.14
N LYS A 47 9.93 3.01 8.55
CA LYS A 47 11.24 2.36 8.54
C LYS A 47 11.83 2.57 9.94
N GLU A 48 12.24 1.50 10.59
CA GLU A 48 12.89 1.60 11.89
C GLU A 48 14.22 2.35 11.73
N GLU A 49 14.26 3.51 12.38
CA GLU A 49 15.44 4.21 12.90
C GLU A 49 16.68 4.17 12.01
N GLU A 50 16.75 5.09 11.05
CA GLU A 50 18.06 5.60 10.65
C GLU A 50 18.63 6.31 11.89
N LEU A 51 19.63 5.68 12.50
CA LEU A 51 20.56 6.37 13.40
C LEU A 51 20.95 7.65 12.66
N ASP A 52 20.76 8.79 13.31
CA ASP A 52 21.19 10.08 12.78
C ASP A 52 22.63 9.94 12.28
N ASP A 53 22.85 9.85 10.97
CA ASP A 53 24.17 9.62 10.37
C ASP A 53 25.16 10.69 10.84
N ASN A 54 24.64 11.87 11.21
CA ASN A 54 25.41 12.97 11.73
C ASN A 54 25.72 12.86 13.22
N PHE A 55 25.10 11.98 13.99
CA PHE A 55 25.48 11.74 15.39
C PHE A 55 26.93 11.25 15.48
N LEU A 56 27.34 10.36 14.57
CA LEU A 56 28.73 9.87 14.53
C LEU A 56 29.73 10.95 14.13
N VAL A 57 29.28 12.04 13.50
CA VAL A 57 30.13 13.15 13.04
C VAL A 57 30.12 14.31 14.04
N THR A 58 28.97 14.63 14.63
CA THR A 58 28.73 15.84 15.41
C THR A 58 28.53 15.59 16.91
N GLY A 59 28.22 14.36 17.31
CA GLY A 59 27.85 14.01 18.68
C GLY A 59 26.48 14.54 19.13
N ILE A 60 25.76 15.25 18.26
CA ILE A 60 24.44 15.82 18.56
C ILE A 60 23.38 14.82 18.11
N LYS A 61 22.46 14.47 19.02
CA LYS A 61 21.26 13.72 18.65
C LYS A 61 20.27 14.69 18.03
N SER A 62 20.16 14.72 16.70
CA SER A 62 19.09 15.45 16.05
C SER A 62 17.74 14.73 16.24
N LYS A 63 16.64 15.45 16.00
CA LYS A 63 15.30 14.85 16.06
C LYS A 63 15.20 13.75 15.02
N LYS A 64 14.86 12.55 15.49
CA LYS A 64 14.61 11.35 14.69
C LYS A 64 13.72 11.68 13.48
N HIS A 65 14.29 11.57 12.28
CA HIS A 65 13.48 11.66 11.07
C HIS A 65 12.86 10.28 10.83
N ILE A 66 11.55 10.15 11.07
CA ILE A 66 10.83 8.90 10.80
C ILE A 66 10.53 8.86 9.31
N GLU A 67 11.24 8.02 8.57
CA GLU A 67 10.91 7.73 7.18
C GLU A 67 9.85 6.62 7.11
N TYR A 68 9.02 6.65 6.07
CA TYR A 68 7.96 5.65 5.86
C TYR A 68 8.21 4.87 4.56
N THR A 69 7.83 3.60 4.56
CA THR A 69 7.94 2.72 3.40
C THR A 69 6.99 3.16 2.29
N TYR A 70 7.40 3.02 1.02
CA TYR A 70 6.53 3.26 -0.13
C TYR A 70 5.27 2.40 -0.09
N CYS A 71 4.12 2.99 -0.39
CA CYS A 71 2.84 2.28 -0.38
C CYS A 71 2.82 1.10 -1.37
N SER A 72 3.53 1.20 -2.50
CA SER A 72 3.64 0.13 -3.49
C SER A 72 4.25 -1.16 -2.92
N ILE A 73 5.19 -1.01 -1.97
CA ILE A 73 5.83 -2.13 -1.28
C ILE A 73 4.92 -2.62 -0.14
N ALA A 74 4.44 -1.70 0.70
CA ALA A 74 3.63 -2.04 1.88
C ALA A 74 2.33 -2.78 1.54
N ARG A 75 1.69 -2.44 0.40
CA ARG A 75 0.40 -3.04 0.00
C ARG A 75 0.51 -4.39 -0.68
N LYS A 76 1.72 -4.82 -1.09
CA LYS A 76 1.92 -6.15 -1.67
C LYS A 76 1.49 -7.27 -0.70
N PHE A 77 1.45 -6.97 0.61
CA PHE A 77 1.24 -7.95 1.66
C PHE A 77 -0.05 -7.77 2.46
N ASP A 78 -0.94 -6.83 2.09
CA ASP A 78 -2.05 -6.46 2.97
C ASP A 78 -3.40 -6.22 2.27
N SER A 79 -4.48 -6.78 2.83
CA SER A 79 -5.88 -6.56 2.44
C SER A 79 -6.44 -5.24 2.99
N LYS A 80 -5.63 -4.46 3.71
CA LYS A 80 -6.01 -3.21 4.37
C LYS A 80 -6.45 -2.05 3.47
N CYS A 81 -5.90 -1.91 2.28
CA CYS A 81 -6.19 -0.77 1.41
C CYS A 81 -6.76 -1.22 0.04
N GLY A 82 -7.51 -0.33 -0.63
CA GLY A 82 -8.22 -0.60 -1.92
C GLY A 82 -9.72 -0.56 -1.69
N LYS A 83 -10.58 -0.57 -2.71
CA LYS A 83 -12.04 -0.37 -2.52
C LYS A 83 -12.68 -1.31 -1.50
N GLU A 84 -12.18 -2.53 -1.43
CA GLU A 84 -12.63 -3.58 -0.48
C GLU A 84 -11.84 -3.58 0.85
N GLY A 85 -10.85 -2.68 1.01
CA GLY A 85 -9.94 -2.65 2.14
C GLY A 85 -10.47 -1.77 3.28
N LYS A 86 -10.20 -2.20 4.52
CA LYS A 86 -10.65 -1.53 5.76
C LYS A 86 -10.33 -0.03 5.83
N PHE A 87 -9.21 0.41 5.25
CA PHE A 87 -8.72 1.78 5.31
C PHE A 87 -8.88 2.53 3.99
N TYR A 88 -9.86 2.13 3.18
CA TYR A 88 -10.23 2.86 1.97
C TYR A 88 -10.85 4.21 2.31
N GLU A 89 -10.41 5.24 1.61
CA GLU A 89 -10.97 6.58 1.64
C GLU A 89 -11.17 7.08 0.22
N LYS A 90 -12.38 7.58 -0.08
CA LYS A 90 -12.67 8.19 -1.37
C LYS A 90 -12.17 9.64 -1.32
N LYS A 91 -10.97 9.85 -1.86
CA LYS A 91 -10.36 11.17 -2.09
C LYS A 91 -10.73 11.69 -3.48
#